data_AF-A0A218KQR7-F1
#
_entry.id   AF-A0A218KQR7-F1
#
_cell.length_a   1.000
_cell.length_b   1.000
_cell.length_c   1.000
_cell.angle_alpha   90.00
_cell.angle_beta   90.00
_cell.angle_gamma   90.00
#
_symmetry.space_group_name_H-M   'P 1'
#
loop_
_entity.id
_entity.type
_entity.pdbx_description
1 polymer ?
#
loop_
_entity_poly.entity_id
_entity_poly.type
_entity_poly.pdbx_seq_one_letter_code
_entity_poly.pdbx_strand_id
1 'polypeptide(L)'
;METLNTTNTNIKAMLIQMINKAIDNKWNSKKAAHVLQIPLSNISMIKRLNTANFSLDKLLMLLVRLDFEVKILINSKKTTS
;
A
#
# COMPACT_ATOMS: atom_id res chain seq x y z
N MET A 1 -7.04 14.47 -6.41
CA MET A 1 -5.80 14.07 -5.73
C MET A 1 -6.17 13.85 -4.27
N GLU A 2 -6.16 12.60 -3.79
CA GLU A 2 -6.50 12.28 -2.39
C GLU A 2 -5.22 12.40 -1.57
N THR A 3 -5.14 13.41 -0.71
CA THR A 3 -3.98 13.66 0.16
C THR A 3 -4.33 13.21 1.57
N LEU A 4 -3.70 12.13 2.04
CA LEU A 4 -3.94 11.60 3.38
C LEU A 4 -2.87 12.13 4.36
N ASN A 5 -3.28 13.03 5.26
CA ASN A 5 -2.44 13.54 6.35
C ASN A 5 -2.64 12.69 7.60
N THR A 6 -1.60 12.00 8.10
CA THR A 6 -1.68 11.31 9.39
C THR A 6 -0.51 11.65 10.31
N THR A 7 -0.84 11.93 11.56
CA THR A 7 0.10 12.37 12.60
C THR A 7 0.52 11.26 13.55
N ASN A 8 -0.09 10.06 13.52
CA ASN A 8 0.38 8.94 14.37
C ASN A 8 -0.15 7.50 14.07
N THR A 9 -0.88 7.24 12.98
CA THR A 9 -1.57 5.93 12.84
C THR A 9 -1.09 5.13 11.62
N ASN A 10 -0.29 4.09 11.91
CA ASN A 10 0.08 2.91 11.13
C ASN A 10 -0.02 3.03 9.59
N ILE A 11 0.91 3.76 8.97
CA ILE A 11 1.04 3.98 7.51
C ILE A 11 0.78 2.71 6.68
N LYS A 12 1.25 1.55 7.14
CA LYS A 12 1.03 0.27 6.47
C LYS A 12 -0.46 -0.05 6.28
N ALA A 13 -1.30 0.23 7.27
CA ALA A 13 -2.73 -0.03 7.20
C ALA A 13 -3.41 0.83 6.13
N MET A 14 -3.02 2.10 6.03
CA MET A 14 -3.55 3.00 4.99
C MET A 14 -3.15 2.54 3.59
N LEU A 15 -1.86 2.22 3.39
CA LEU A 15 -1.39 1.75 2.09
C LEU A 15 -2.10 0.45 1.69
N ILE A 16 -2.32 -0.48 2.62
CA ILE A 16 -3.07 -1.71 2.34
C ILE A 16 -4.53 -1.42 1.97
N GLN A 17 -5.18 -0.44 2.61
CA GLN A 17 -6.54 -0.04 2.27
C GLN A 17 -6.61 0.57 0.87
N MET A 18 -5.65 1.40 0.49
CA MET A 18 -5.56 1.96 -0.87
C MET A 18 -5.39 0.86 -1.91
N ILE A 19 -4.45 -0.07 -1.68
CA ILE A 19 -4.22 -1.22 -2.56
C ILE A 19 -5.49 -2.08 -2.66
N ASN A 20 -6.14 -2.37 -1.52
CA ASN A 20 -7.36 -3.17 -1.50
C ASN A 20 -8.46 -2.49 -2.34
N LYS A 21 -8.74 -1.21 -2.10
CA LYS A 21 -9.72 -0.44 -2.90
C LYS A 21 -9.40 -0.44 -4.40
N ALA A 22 -8.13 -0.35 -4.76
CA ALA A 22 -7.70 -0.32 -6.16
C ALA A 22 -7.91 -1.66 -6.90
N ILE A 23 -7.83 -2.79 -6.18
CA ILE A 23 -8.05 -4.12 -6.76
C ILE A 23 -9.47 -4.65 -6.54
N ASP A 24 -10.19 -4.12 -5.55
CA ASP A 24 -11.53 -4.54 -5.20
C ASP A 24 -12.51 -4.21 -6.32
N ASN A 25 -13.46 -5.12 -6.58
CA ASN A 25 -14.43 -5.06 -7.68
C ASN A 25 -13.88 -4.98 -9.12
N LYS A 26 -12.58 -4.73 -9.32
CA LYS A 26 -11.93 -4.79 -10.64
C LYS A 26 -11.46 -6.19 -11.00
N TRP A 27 -10.89 -6.92 -10.06
CA TRP A 27 -10.22 -8.20 -10.34
C TRP A 27 -10.56 -9.29 -9.32
N ASN A 28 -10.74 -10.51 -9.84
CA ASN A 28 -10.70 -11.70 -8.98
C ASN A 28 -9.27 -11.91 -8.42
N SER A 29 -9.14 -12.74 -7.39
CA SER A 29 -7.85 -12.90 -6.68
C SER A 29 -6.72 -13.42 -7.57
N LYS A 30 -7.02 -14.25 -8.59
CA LYS A 30 -6.02 -14.76 -9.55
C LYS A 30 -5.51 -13.65 -10.45
N LYS A 31 -6.41 -12.83 -11.00
CA LYS A 31 -6.03 -11.70 -11.85
C LYS A 31 -5.26 -10.65 -11.06
N ALA A 32 -5.69 -10.35 -9.83
CA ALA A 32 -4.98 -9.43 -8.95
C ALA A 32 -3.56 -9.94 -8.60
N ALA A 33 -3.39 -11.23 -8.29
CA ALA A 33 -2.08 -11.83 -8.05
C ALA A 33 -1.15 -11.73 -9.26
N HIS A 34 -1.69 -11.94 -10.46
CA HIS A 34 -0.94 -11.83 -11.71
C HIS A 34 -0.50 -10.39 -12.01
N VAL A 35 -1.43 -9.42 -11.94
CA VAL A 35 -1.13 -7.99 -12.17
C VAL A 35 -0.13 -7.47 -11.15
N LEU A 36 -0.36 -7.78 -9.87
CA LEU A 36 0.52 -7.36 -8.78
C LEU A 36 1.79 -8.20 -8.68
N GLN A 37 1.96 -9.26 -9.47
CA GLN A 37 3.09 -10.20 -9.43
C GLN A 37 3.45 -10.64 -8.00
N ILE A 38 2.45 -11.11 -7.24
CA ILE A 38 2.62 -11.61 -5.87
C ILE A 38 1.82 -12.91 -5.65
N PRO A 39 2.16 -13.71 -4.63
CA PRO A 39 1.41 -14.92 -4.30
C PRO A 39 -0.07 -14.65 -4.02
N LEU A 40 -0.93 -15.62 -4.34
CA LEU A 40 -2.36 -15.59 -4.01
C LEU A 40 -2.63 -15.38 -2.52
N SER A 41 -1.79 -15.94 -1.64
CA SER A 41 -1.87 -15.74 -0.20
C SER A 41 -1.75 -14.26 0.19
N ASN A 42 -0.87 -13.50 -0.47
CA ASN A 42 -0.71 -12.08 -0.22
C ASN A 42 -1.94 -11.28 -0.68
N ILE A 43 -2.60 -11.68 -1.78
CA ILE A 43 -3.87 -11.06 -2.20
C ILE A 43 -4.96 -11.29 -1.15
N SER A 44 -5.06 -12.50 -0.62
CA SER A 44 -6.00 -12.81 0.45
C SER A 44 -5.74 -11.96 1.70
N MET A 45 -4.48 -11.70 2.04
CA MET A 45 -4.12 -10.80 3.15
C MET A 45 -4.50 -9.35 2.88
N ILE A 46 -4.26 -8.84 1.66
CA ILE A 46 -4.67 -7.49 1.25
C ILE A 46 -6.19 -7.32 1.37
N LYS A 47 -6.97 -8.29 0.88
CA LYS A 47 -8.43 -8.27 0.97
C LYS A 47 -8.96 -8.30 2.41
N ARG A 48 -8.20 -8.91 3.32
CA ARG A 48 -8.47 -8.94 4.76
C ARG A 48 -7.85 -7.76 5.52
N LEU A 49 -7.26 -6.80 4.81
CA LEU A 49 -6.56 -5.64 5.39
C LEU A 49 -5.44 -6.01 6.39
N ASN A 50 -4.82 -7.18 6.22
CA ASN A 50 -3.78 -7.67 7.14
C ASN A 50 -2.38 -7.19 6.71
N THR A 51 -1.71 -6.44 7.58
CA THR A 51 -0.41 -5.81 7.33
C THR A 51 0.81 -6.61 7.79
N ALA A 52 0.63 -7.73 8.50
CA ALA A 52 1.71 -8.41 9.22
C ALA A 52 2.88 -8.85 8.33
N ASN A 53 2.60 -9.26 7.09
CA ASN A 53 3.62 -9.76 6.15
C ASN A 53 4.09 -8.72 5.12
N PHE A 54 3.62 -7.48 5.24
CA PHE A 54 3.96 -6.41 4.31
C PHE A 54 4.94 -5.43 4.95
N SER A 55 6.13 -5.35 4.36
CA SER A 55 7.06 -4.26 4.60
C SER A 55 6.62 -3.00 3.85
N LEU A 56 7.13 -1.84 4.24
CA LEU A 56 6.72 -0.57 3.63
C LEU A 56 7.11 -0.51 2.15
N ASP A 57 8.34 -0.92 1.82
CA ASP A 57 8.85 -1.05 0.45
C ASP A 57 7.94 -1.92 -0.43
N LYS A 58 7.47 -3.07 0.09
CA LYS A 58 6.53 -3.93 -0.63
C LYS A 58 5.22 -3.20 -0.94
N LEU A 59 4.66 -2.47 0.02
CA LEU A 59 3.40 -1.74 -0.18
C LEU A 59 3.57 -0.62 -1.22
N LEU A 60 4.68 0.11 -1.17
CA LEU A 60 4.98 1.16 -2.15
C LEU A 60 5.17 0.56 -3.56
N MET A 61 5.87 -0.57 -3.68
CA MET A 61 6.02 -1.29 -4.95
C MET A 61 4.66 -1.71 -5.53
N LEU A 62 3.73 -2.18 -4.68
CA LEU A 62 2.39 -2.56 -5.14
C LEU A 62 1.58 -1.37 -5.65
N LEU A 63 1.72 -0.20 -5.03
CA LEU A 63 1.09 1.03 -5.53
C LEU A 63 1.63 1.44 -6.91
N VAL A 64 2.95 1.34 -7.12
CA VAL A 64 3.55 1.60 -8.45
C VAL A 64 3.01 0.61 -9.49
N ARG A 65 2.85 -0.67 -9.16
CA ARG A 65 2.24 -1.68 -10.06
C ARG A 65 0.76 -1.43 -10.35
N LEU A 66 0.10 -0.58 -9.57
CA LEU A 66 -1.28 -0.15 -9.76
C LEU A 66 -1.38 1.22 -10.44
N ASP A 67 -0.27 1.70 -11.02
CA ASP A 67 -0.14 3.00 -11.69
C ASP A 67 -0.41 4.21 -10.76
N PHE A 68 -0.17 4.07 -9.45
CA PHE A 68 -0.17 5.20 -8.54
C PHE A 68 1.15 5.97 -8.63
N GLU A 69 1.06 7.30 -8.69
CA GLU A 69 2.21 8.18 -8.46
C GLU A 69 2.54 8.20 -6.96
N VAL A 70 3.75 7.79 -6.59
CA VAL A 70 4.23 7.79 -5.20
C VAL A 70 5.27 8.88 -5.02
N LYS A 71 4.99 9.86 -4.15
CA LYS A 71 5.93 10.92 -3.75
C LYS A 71 6.26 10.76 -2.26
N ILE A 72 7.54 10.66 -1.93
CA ILE A 72 8.03 10.53 -0.55
C ILE A 72 8.70 11.85 -0.14
N LEU A 73 8.20 12.48 0.92
CA LEU A 73 8.79 13.67 1.52
C LEU A 73 9.26 13.32 2.94
N ILE A 74 10.55 13.51 3.20
CA ILE A 74 11.16 13.30 4.52
C ILE A 74 11.68 14.64 5.02
N ASN A 75 11.11 15.13 6.12
CA ASN A 75 11.54 16.36 6.77
C ASN A 75 12.25 16.01 8.09
N SER A 76 13.53 16.31 8.20
CA SER A 76 14.21 16.30 9.50
C SER A 76 13.80 17.55 10.29
N LYS A 77 13.39 17.41 11.55
CA LYS A 77 13.35 18.58 12.44
C LYS A 77 14.77 19.13 12.52
N LYS A 78 14.96 20.42 12.22
CA LYS A 78 16.17 21.16 12.59
C LYS A 78 16.31 21.02 14.10
N THR A 79 17.20 20.17 14.58
CA THR A 79 17.75 20.30 15.93
C THR A 79 18.53 21.60 15.93
N THR A 80 17.93 22.66 16.46
CA THR A 80 18.70 23.83 16.91
C THR A 80 19.64 23.33 18.00
N SER A 81 20.94 23.23 17.66
CA SER A 81 22.02 23.11 18.63
C SER A 81 22.09 24.35 19.51
#